data_AF-A0A7Y8X5W9-F1
#
_entry.id   AF-A0A7Y8X5W9-F1
#
_cell.length_a   1.000
_cell.length_b   1.000
_cell.length_c   1.000
_cell.angle_alpha   90.00
_cell.angle_beta   90.00
_cell.angle_gamma   90.00
#
_symmetry.space_group_name_H-M   'P 1'
#
loop_
_entity.id
_entity.type
_entity.pdbx_description
1 polymer ?
#
loop_
_entity_poly.entity_id
_entity_poly.type
_entity_poly.pdbx_seq_one_letter_code
_entity_poly.pdbx_strand_id
1 'polypeptide(L)' 'MPAGMRCGTLTVPLDHSAPAKGTVRIALAEIPANGPRAGRRGALLLNFGGPGGSGIEALATDAKAFAELGERYDLVTFDP' A
#
# COMPACT_ATOMS: atom_id res chain seq x y z
N MET A 1 -5.93 -5.00 -11.81
CA MET A 1 -5.94 -3.78 -10.96
C MET A 1 -7.38 -3.39 -10.66
N PRO A 2 -7.80 -3.31 -9.38
CA PRO A 2 -9.14 -2.86 -9.00
C PRO A 2 -9.45 -1.44 -9.51
N ALA A 3 -10.71 -1.18 -9.86
CA ALA A 3 -11.16 0.16 -10.24
C ALA A 3 -10.99 1.13 -9.05
N GLY A 4 -10.35 2.28 -9.29
CA GLY A 4 -10.10 3.29 -8.26
C GLY A 4 -8.81 3.09 -7.45
N MET A 5 -8.03 2.04 -7.72
CA MET A 5 -6.69 1.89 -7.13
C MET A 5 -5.77 3.03 -7.62
N ARG A 6 -5.07 3.65 -6.67
CA ARG A 6 -4.09 4.72 -6.89
C ARG A 6 -2.69 4.14 -6.68
N CYS A 7 -1.77 4.45 -7.58
CA CYS A 7 -0.38 4.01 -7.45
C CYS A 7 0.54 5.20 -7.21
N GLY A 8 1.65 4.95 -6.53
CA GLY A 8 2.65 5.95 -6.20
C GLY A 8 4.03 5.34 -6.00
N THR A 9 4.99 6.18 -5.65
CA THR A 9 6.35 5.72 -5.36
C THR A 9 6.95 6.55 -4.24
N LEU A 10 7.60 5.89 -3.28
CA LEU A 10 8.32 6.51 -2.19
C LEU A 10 9.81 6.34 -2.41
N THR A 11 10.54 7.45 -2.50
CA THR A 11 12.00 7.42 -2.55
C THR A 11 12.54 7.36 -1.13
N VAL A 12 13.37 6.37 -0.82
CA VAL A 12 14.04 6.20 0.48
C VAL A 12 15.55 6.05 0.30
N PRO A 13 16.37 6.34 1.32
CA PRO A 13 17.80 6.06 1.27
C PRO A 13 18.08 4.57 1.04
N LEU A 14 19.08 4.26 0.22
CA LEU A 14 19.57 2.87 0.07
C LEU A 14 20.22 2.39 1.37
N ASP A 15 20.96 3.29 2.05
CA ASP A 15 21.59 3.07 3.34
C ASP A 15 21.14 4.19 4.28
N HIS A 16 20.26 3.85 5.23
CA HIS A 16 19.74 4.83 6.20
C HIS A 16 20.82 5.43 7.10
N SER A 17 21.95 4.74 7.31
CA SER A 17 23.09 5.27 8.08
C SER A 17 24.00 6.20 7.25
N ALA A 18 23.92 6.12 5.92
CA ALA A 18 24.66 6.97 5.00
C ALA A 18 23.80 7.42 3.79
N PRO A 19 22.82 8.33 3.99
CA PRO A 19 21.82 8.66 2.97
C PRO A 19 22.36 9.22 1.66
N ALA A 20 23.58 9.78 1.68
CA ALA A 20 24.26 10.29 0.49
C ALA A 20 24.73 9.19 -0.49
N LYS A 21 24.76 7.91 -0.07
CA LYS A 21 25.19 6.78 -0.92
C LYS A 21 24.21 6.44 -2.04
N GLY A 22 22.99 6.95 -1.97
CA GLY A 22 21.97 6.75 -3.01
C GLY A 22 20.60 6.46 -2.43
N THR A 23 19.64 6.30 -3.33
CA THR A 23 18.23 6.09 -2.99
C THR A 23 17.64 4.93 -3.78
N VAL A 24 16.63 4.29 -3.21
CA VAL A 24 15.76 3.32 -3.89
C VAL A 24 14.34 3.84 -3.93
N ARG A 25 13.55 3.35 -4.90
CA ARG A 25 12.15 3.73 -5.11
C ARG A 25 11.26 2.54 -4.75
N ILE A 26 10.47 2.69 -3.70
CA ILE A 26 9.48 1.69 -3.26
C ILE A 26 8.16 1.99 -3.98
N ALA A 27 7.61 1.01 -4.70
CA ALA A 27 6.29 1.13 -5.31
C ALA A 27 5.20 1.00 -4.24
N LEU A 28 4.14 1.81 -4.33
CA LEU A 28 2.98 1.74 -3.44
C LEU A 28 1.68 1.71 -4.24
N ALA A 29 0.67 1.07 -3.66
CA ALA A 29 -0.70 1.16 -4.13
C ALA A 29 -1.67 1.43 -2.96
N GLU A 30 -2.74 2.17 -3.25
CA GLU A 30 -3.82 2.50 -2.33
C GLU A 30 -5.17 2.17 -2.98
N ILE A 31 -6.05 1.45 -2.28
CA ILE A 31 -7.47 1.40 -2.58
C ILE A 31 -8.17 2.35 -1.58
N PRO A 32 -8.71 3.50 -2.03
CA PRO A 32 -9.34 4.46 -1.13
C PRO A 32 -10.53 3.86 -0.39
N ALA A 33 -10.75 4.31 0.85
CA ALA A 33 -11.93 3.93 1.61
C ALA A 33 -13.22 4.27 0.84
N ASN A 34 -14.20 3.37 0.86
CA ASN A 34 -15.46 3.53 0.11
C ASN A 34 -16.69 3.80 1.00
N GLY A 35 -16.54 3.82 2.32
CA GLY A 35 -17.60 4.18 3.26
C GLY A 35 -17.75 5.70 3.48
N PRO A 36 -18.67 6.12 4.38
CA PRO A 36 -18.90 7.53 4.68
C PRO A 36 -17.63 8.23 5.18
N ARG A 37 -17.35 9.43 4.67
CA ARG A 37 -16.14 10.20 5.02
C ARG A 37 -15.99 10.44 6.53
N ALA A 38 -17.11 10.62 7.25
CA ALA A 38 -17.12 10.81 8.70
C ALA A 38 -16.68 9.56 9.49
N GLY A 39 -16.73 8.37 8.88
CA GLY A 39 -16.31 7.10 9.47
C GLY A 39 -14.90 6.67 9.11
N ARG A 40 -14.18 7.44 8.28
CA ARG A 40 -12.82 7.12 7.83
C ARG A 40 -11.82 7.28 8.97
N ARG A 41 -10.98 6.26 9.16
CA ARG A 41 -10.01 6.16 10.26
C ARG A 41 -8.56 6.38 9.83
N GLY A 42 -8.26 6.29 8.54
CA GLY A 42 -6.93 6.54 7.98
C GLY A 42 -6.46 5.45 7.03
N ALA A 43 -5.15 5.35 6.83
CA ALA A 43 -4.53 4.31 6.01
C ALA A 43 -4.25 3.06 6.84
N LEU A 44 -4.53 1.89 6.28
CA LEU A 44 -4.12 0.59 6.81
C LEU A 44 -3.09 -0.02 5.85
N LEU A 45 -1.83 -0.10 6.30
CA LEU A 45 -0.73 -0.67 5.52
C LEU A 45 -0.69 -2.20 5.66
N LEU A 46 -0.75 -2.90 4.53
CA LEU A 46 -0.77 -4.34 4.44
C LEU A 46 0.55 -4.86 3.84
N ASN A 47 1.14 -5.85 4.53
CA ASN A 47 2.28 -6.63 4.06
C ASN A 47 1.89 -8.10 4.05
N PHE A 48 2.03 -8.76 2.89
CA PHE A 48 1.48 -10.10 2.65
C PHE A 48 2.48 -11.25 2.91
N GLY A 49 3.70 -10.93 3.36
CA GLY A 49 4.72 -11.94 3.63
C GLY A 49 5.47 -12.39 2.38
N GLY A 50 5.96 -13.63 2.36
CA GLY A 50 6.92 -14.11 1.35
C GLY A 50 8.26 -14.39 2.01
N PRO A 51 9.31 -13.57 1.88
CA PRO A 51 9.45 -12.25 1.23
C PRO A 51 9.69 -12.32 -0.29
N GLY A 52 9.82 -11.17 -0.95
CA GLY A 52 10.09 -11.03 -2.39
C GLY A 52 8.84 -11.06 -3.28
N GLY A 53 7.64 -11.21 -2.71
CA GLY A 53 6.37 -11.08 -3.44
C GLY A 53 5.90 -9.64 -3.55
N SER A 54 5.12 -9.33 -4.58
CA SER A 54 4.48 -8.02 -4.75
C SER A 54 3.26 -7.88 -3.82
N GLY A 55 3.29 -6.87 -2.95
CA GLY A 55 2.14 -6.50 -2.14
C GLY A 55 1.01 -5.92 -2.99
N ILE A 56 1.35 -5.23 -4.09
CA ILE A 56 0.38 -4.65 -5.02
C ILE A 56 -0.43 -5.74 -5.71
N GLU A 57 0.22 -6.79 -6.22
CA GLU A 57 -0.48 -7.93 -6.85
C GLU A 57 -1.32 -8.71 -5.83
N ALA A 58 -0.81 -8.92 -4.62
CA ALA A 58 -1.54 -9.58 -3.55
C ALA A 58 -2.80 -8.80 -3.16
N LEU A 59 -2.70 -7.49 -2.91
CA LEU A 59 -3.87 -6.65 -2.61
C LEU A 59 -4.86 -6.60 -3.78
N ALA A 60 -4.38 -6.57 -5.03
CA ALA A 60 -5.24 -6.59 -6.20
C ALA A 60 -6.03 -7.91 -6.31
N THR A 61 -5.43 -9.03 -5.91
CA THR A 61 -6.05 -10.37 -5.91
C THR A 61 -7.03 -10.54 -4.75
N ASP A 62 -6.62 -10.10 -3.55
CA ASP A 62 -7.34 -10.36 -2.30
C ASP A 62 -8.20 -9.18 -1.84
N ALA A 63 -8.40 -8.14 -2.65
CA ALA A 63 -9.13 -6.92 -2.27
C ALA A 63 -10.48 -7.19 -1.59
N LYS A 64 -11.19 -8.25 -2.01
CA LYS A 64 -12.48 -8.64 -1.43
C LYS A 64 -12.37 -9.12 0.02
N ALA A 65 -11.27 -9.76 0.41
CA ALA A 65 -11.02 -10.21 1.78
C ALA A 65 -10.91 -9.03 2.77
N PHE A 66 -10.59 -7.84 2.27
CA PHE A 66 -10.44 -6.61 3.06
C PHE A 66 -11.59 -5.61 2.87
N ALA A 67 -12.70 -6.01 2.20
CA ALA A 67 -13.78 -5.08 1.85
C ALA A 67 -14.39 -4.37 3.07
N GLU A 68 -14.62 -5.09 4.17
CA GLU A 68 -15.16 -4.49 5.41
C GLU A 68 -14.19 -3.47 6.03
N LEU A 69 -12.88 -3.75 5.96
CA LEU A 69 -11.86 -2.79 6.38
C LEU A 69 -11.83 -1.58 5.44
N GLY A 70 -12.03 -1.80 4.14
CA GLY A 70 -12.14 -0.76 3.11
C GLY A 70 -13.30 0.21 3.30
N GLU A 71 -14.28 -0.09 4.15
CA GLU A 71 -15.33 0.88 4.51
C GLU A 71 -14.77 2.02 5.37
N ARG A 72 -13.73 1.74 6.18
CA ARG A 72 -13.19 2.67 7.18
C ARG A 72 -11.74 3.05 6.95
N TYR A 73 -10.98 2.28 6.17
CA TYR A 73 -9.57 2.50 5.91
C TYR A 73 -9.28 2.59 4.42
N ASP A 74 -8.29 3.42 4.07
CA ASP A 74 -7.63 3.26 2.77
C ASP A 74 -6.70 2.06 2.88
N LEU A 75 -6.87 1.07 2.00
CA LEU A 75 -6.02 -0.11 1.99
C LEU A 75 -4.75 0.21 1.22
N VAL A 76 -3.62 0.27 1.92
CA VAL A 76 -2.32 0.62 1.34
C VAL A 76 -1.42 -0.60 1.34
N THR A 77 -0.63 -0.79 0.30
CA THR A 77 0.42 -1.81 0.24
C THR A 77 1.62 -1.30 -0.56
N PHE A 78 2.70 -2.07 -0.55
CA PHE A 78 3.96 -1.73 -1.19
C PHE A 78 4.69 -2.96 -1.69
N ASP A 79 5.62 -2.75 -2.63
CA ASP A 79 6.58 -3.76 -3.07
C ASP A 79 7.92 -3.51 -2.36
N PRO A 80 8.38 -4.41 -1.45
CA PRO A 80 9.58 -4.21 -0.62
C PRO A 80 10.91 -4.25 -1.37
#